data_AF-A0A3A8SLJ6-F1
#
_entry.id   AF-A0A3A8SLJ6-F1
#
_cell.length_a   1.000
_cell.length_b   1.000
_cell.length_c   1.000
_cell.angle_alpha   90.00
_cell.angle_beta   90.00
_cell.angle_gamma   90.00
#
_symmetry.space_group_name_H-M   'P 1'
#
loop_
_entity.id
_entity.type
_entity.pdbx_description
1 polymer ?
#
loop_
_entity_poly.entity_id
_entity_poly.type
_entity_poly.pdbx_seq_one_letter_code
_entity_poly.pdbx_strand_id
1 'polypeptide(L)'
;MLALHRDELGAAWAEVRAHQDPKEQYADPFLRRKGWLLQPGGGRKRAMQGLGGQWQALLTFCPELKDLRDRLRAWLDRTPA
;
A
#
# COMPACT_ATOMS: atom_id res chain seq x y z
N MET A 1 -1.31 1.21 0.01
CA MET A 1 -2.78 1.10 0.08
C MET A 1 -3.26 -0.21 -0.51
N LEU A 2 -3.20 -0.42 -1.83
CA LEU A 2 -3.71 -1.65 -2.47
C LEU A 2 -3.08 -2.93 -1.94
N ALA A 3 -1.78 -2.93 -1.64
CA ALA A 3 -1.08 -4.08 -1.07
C ALA A 3 -1.72 -4.61 0.24
N LEU A 4 -2.32 -3.73 1.03
CA LEU A 4 -3.00 -4.07 2.29
C LEU A 4 -4.33 -4.79 2.07
N HIS A 5 -4.90 -4.64 0.88
CA HIS A 5 -6.19 -5.23 0.50
C HIS A 5 -6.04 -6.16 -0.70
N ARG A 6 -4.82 -6.65 -0.97
CA ARG A 6 -4.47 -7.41 -2.19
C ARG A 6 -5.37 -8.63 -2.41
N ASP A 7 -5.78 -9.27 -1.32
CA ASP A 7 -6.63 -10.46 -1.34
C ASP A 7 -8.07 -10.14 -1.81
N GLU A 8 -8.45 -8.86 -1.82
CA GLU A 8 -9.77 -8.36 -2.22
C GLU A 8 -9.79 -7.69 -3.62
N LEU A 9 -8.63 -7.62 -4.29
CA LEU A 9 -8.51 -6.98 -5.59
C LEU A 9 -8.97 -7.87 -6.75
N GLY A 10 -9.08 -9.19 -6.51
CA GLY A 10 -9.49 -10.16 -7.54
C GLY A 10 -8.41 -10.48 -8.58
N ALA A 11 -7.17 -10.01 -8.36
CA ALA A 11 -6.02 -10.25 -9.21
C ALA A 11 -4.78 -10.55 -8.36
N ALA A 12 -3.81 -11.26 -8.93
CA ALA A 12 -2.56 -11.56 -8.25
C ALA A 12 -1.78 -10.26 -7.97
N TRP A 13 -1.16 -10.15 -6.80
CA TRP A 13 -0.48 -8.91 -6.41
C TRP A 13 0.65 -8.52 -7.37
N ALA A 14 1.36 -9.49 -7.95
CA ALA A 14 2.40 -9.24 -8.94
C ALA A 14 1.84 -8.58 -10.22
N GLU A 15 0.65 -8.99 -10.67
CA GLU A 15 -0.04 -8.43 -11.83
C GLU A 15 -0.46 -6.99 -11.56
N VAL A 16 -1.11 -6.74 -10.42
CA VAL A 16 -1.54 -5.41 -10.00
C VAL A 16 -0.34 -4.43 -9.97
N ARG A 17 0.84 -4.91 -9.57
CA ARG A 17 2.06 -4.10 -9.54
C ARG A 17 2.70 -3.86 -10.89
N ALA A 18 2.60 -4.82 -11.80
CA ALA A 18 3.16 -4.73 -13.14
C ALA A 18 2.25 -3.95 -14.11
N HIS A 19 1.00 -3.74 -13.73
CA HIS A 19 0.03 -3.02 -14.55
C HIS A 19 0.41 -1.54 -14.74
N GLN A 20 0.17 -1.01 -15.95
CA GLN A 20 0.46 0.38 -16.31
C GLN A 20 -0.40 1.38 -15.53
N ASP A 21 -1.72 1.13 -15.47
CA ASP A 21 -2.70 1.98 -14.78
C ASP A 21 -3.37 1.27 -13.59
N PRO A 22 -2.63 0.91 -12.54
CA PRO A 22 -3.14 0.07 -11.46
C PRO A 22 -4.17 0.80 -10.57
N LYS A 23 -4.17 2.13 -10.61
CA LYS A 23 -5.14 2.94 -9.89
C LYS A 23 -6.52 2.82 -10.54
N GLU A 24 -6.60 3.06 -11.84
CA GLU A 24 -7.83 3.07 -12.61
C GLU A 24 -8.40 1.64 -12.71
N GLN A 25 -7.54 0.63 -12.87
CA GLN A 25 -7.98 -0.76 -13.03
C GLN A 25 -8.30 -1.48 -11.72
N TYR A 26 -7.57 -1.21 -10.64
CA TYR A 26 -7.77 -1.95 -9.37
C TYR A 26 -8.21 -1.05 -8.23
N ALA A 27 -7.57 0.12 -8.02
CA ALA A 27 -7.89 0.97 -6.88
C ALA A 27 -9.28 1.58 -6.96
N ASP A 28 -9.64 2.17 -8.09
CA ASP A 28 -10.90 2.88 -8.24
C ASP A 28 -12.08 1.90 -8.11
N PRO A 29 -12.10 0.73 -8.78
CA PRO A 29 -13.14 -0.27 -8.56
C PRO A 29 -13.18 -0.78 -7.11
N PHE A 30 -12.03 -1.06 -6.50
CA PHE A 30 -11.97 -1.50 -5.11
C PHE A 30 -12.57 -0.46 -4.15
N LEU A 31 -12.17 0.81 -4.27
CA LEU A 31 -12.66 1.88 -3.41
C LEU A 31 -14.13 2.21 -3.66
N ARG A 32 -14.62 2.04 -4.89
CA ARG A 32 -16.06 2.15 -5.22
C ARG A 32 -16.85 1.04 -4.54
N ARG A 33 -16.41 -0.23 -4.65
CA ARG A 33 -17.06 -1.38 -3.99
C ARG A 33 -17.12 -1.22 -2.48
N LYS A 34 -16.08 -0.66 -1.86
CA LYS A 34 -16.04 -0.40 -0.42
C LYS A 34 -16.86 0.82 0.01
N GLY A 35 -17.39 1.62 -0.93
CA GLY A 35 -18.09 2.88 -0.64
C GLY A 35 -17.16 3.96 -0.05
N TRP A 36 -15.84 3.83 -0.24
CA TRP A 36 -14.87 4.73 0.39
C TRP A 36 -14.57 5.98 -0.45
N LEU A 37 -15.04 6.03 -1.69
CA LEU A 37 -14.97 7.21 -2.56
C LEU A 37 -16.08 8.25 -2.31
N LEU A 38 -17.00 8.00 -1.38
CA LEU A 38 -18.14 8.88 -1.10
C LEU A 38 -17.74 10.22 -0.45
N GLN A 39 -16.47 10.40 -0.05
CA GLN A 39 -15.95 11.63 0.54
C GLN A 39 -14.61 12.00 -0.13
N PRO A 40 -14.41 13.25 -0.58
CA PRO A 40 -13.14 13.71 -1.13
C PRO A 40 -11.97 13.40 -0.19
N GLY A 41 -10.94 12.70 -0.68
CA GLY A 41 -9.76 12.31 0.11
C GLY A 41 -9.97 11.19 1.14
N GLY A 42 -11.22 10.77 1.41
CA GLY A 42 -11.55 9.78 2.44
C GLY A 42 -11.09 8.36 2.11
N GLY A 43 -11.11 7.99 0.83
CA GLY A 43 -10.79 6.63 0.38
C GLY A 43 -9.38 6.19 0.74
N ARG A 44 -8.40 7.08 0.57
CA ARG A 44 -6.99 6.82 0.91
C ARG A 44 -6.78 6.69 2.40
N LYS A 45 -7.38 7.59 3.19
CA LYS A 45 -7.28 7.56 4.64
C LYS A 45 -7.84 6.26 5.21
N ARG A 46 -9.05 5.87 4.79
CA ARG A 46 -9.70 4.62 5.24
C ARG A 46 -8.91 3.38 4.85
N ALA A 47 -8.48 3.30 3.60
CA ALA A 47 -7.72 2.16 3.13
C ALA A 47 -6.32 2.02 3.78
N MET A 48 -5.83 3.07 4.45
CA MET A 48 -4.56 3.08 5.17
C MET A 48 -4.72 3.00 6.70
N GLN A 49 -5.94 3.00 7.26
CA GLN A 49 -6.15 2.94 8.71
C GLN A 49 -5.52 1.69 9.35
N GLY A 50 -5.53 0.55 8.64
CA GLY A 50 -4.94 -0.70 9.10
C GLY A 50 -3.42 -0.81 8.93
N LEU A 51 -2.75 0.22 8.40
CA LEU A 51 -1.33 0.14 8.04
C LEU A 51 -0.44 -0.25 9.23
N GLY A 52 -0.66 0.34 10.41
CA GLY A 52 0.20 0.10 11.57
C GLY A 52 0.28 -1.37 11.96
N GLY A 53 -0.85 -2.08 11.96
CA GLY A 53 -0.91 -3.52 12.27
C GLY A 53 -0.45 -4.43 11.13
N GLN A 54 -0.32 -3.89 9.92
CA GLN A 54 0.02 -4.65 8.70
C GLN A 54 1.37 -4.23 8.11
N TRP A 55 2.15 -3.43 8.83
CA TRP A 55 3.41 -2.87 8.34
C TRP A 55 4.38 -3.97 7.90
N GLN A 56 4.57 -5.01 8.72
CA GLN A 56 5.43 -6.15 8.38
C GLN A 56 4.98 -6.85 7.10
N ALA A 57 3.68 -7.10 6.96
CA ALA A 57 3.12 -7.72 5.76
C ALA A 57 3.34 -6.83 4.53
N LEU A 58 3.14 -5.52 4.65
CA LEU A 58 3.37 -4.57 3.56
C LEU A 58 4.80 -4.65 3.03
N LEU A 59 5.79 -4.77 3.91
CA LEU A 59 7.20 -4.87 3.51
C LEU A 59 7.53 -6.17 2.77
N THR A 60 6.79 -7.25 3.01
CA THR A 60 6.90 -8.49 2.24
C THR A 60 6.38 -8.30 0.81
N PHE A 61 5.29 -7.57 0.65
CA PHE A 61 4.63 -7.39 -0.64
C PHE A 61 5.18 -6.19 -1.45
N CYS A 62 5.90 -5.29 -0.79
CA CYS A 62 6.52 -4.08 -1.34
C CYS A 62 8.01 -4.03 -0.93
N PRO A 63 8.91 -4.76 -1.61
CA PRO A 63 10.34 -4.78 -1.32
C PRO A 63 10.98 -3.40 -1.43
N GLU A 64 10.48 -2.52 -2.31
CA GLU A 64 10.96 -1.14 -2.42
C GLU A 64 10.79 -0.34 -1.12
N LEU A 65 9.72 -0.61 -0.37
CA LEU A 65 9.49 0.02 0.95
C LEU A 65 10.39 -0.60 2.01
N LYS A 66 10.67 -1.91 1.90
CA LYS A 66 11.60 -2.60 2.79
C LYS A 66 13.01 -2.03 2.61
N ASP A 67 13.46 -1.88 1.37
CA ASP A 67 14.77 -1.34 1.05
C ASP A 67 14.88 0.12 1.46
N LEU A 68 13.82 0.92 1.30
CA LEU A 68 13.78 2.28 1.84
C LEU A 68 13.90 2.30 3.37
N ARG A 69 13.12 1.48 4.08
CA ARG A 69 13.19 1.35 5.55
C ARG A 69 14.60 0.98 6.00
N ASP A 70 15.23 0.00 5.36
CA ASP A 70 16.54 -0.49 5.74
C ASP A 70 17.63 0.57 5.53
N ARG A 71 17.55 1.34 4.43
CA ARG A 71 18.43 2.49 4.21
C ARG A 71 18.24 3.60 5.25
N LEU A 72 16.99 3.92 5.59
CA LEU A 72 16.69 4.93 6.62
C LEU A 72 17.22 4.51 7.99
N ARG A 73 17.07 3.23 8.34
CA ARG A 73 17.60 2.67 9.59
C ARG A 73 19.12 2.77 9.64
N ALA A 74 19.79 2.34 8.58
CA ALA A 74 21.24 2.45 8.48
C ALA A 74 21.74 3.91 8.53
N TRP A 75 20.95 4.86 8.02
CA TRP A 75 21.27 6.29 8.10
C TRP A 75 21.10 6.85 9.52
N LEU A 76 20.03 6.49 10.21
CA LEU A 76 19.78 6.87 11.61
C LEU A 76 20.88 6.32 12.54
N ASP A 77 21.26 5.05 12.36
CA ASP A 77 22.30 4.40 13.17
C ASP A 77 23.69 5.04 12.98
N ARG A 78 23.90 5.77 11.87
CA ARG A 78 25.16 6.48 11.55
C ARG A 78 25.17 7.92 12.02
N THR A 79 24.03 8.49 12.39
CA THR A 79 23.92 9.89 12.80
C THR A 79 23.96 9.94 14.32
N PRO A 80 25.08 10.34 14.96
CA PRO A 80 25.09 10.56 16.39
C PRO A 80 24.09 11.68 16.74
N ALA A 81 23.32 11.47 17.80
CA ALA A 81 22.29 12.39 18.29
C ALA A 81 22.85 13.78 18.63
#